data_AF-A0A7R9VPI7-F1
#
_entry.id   AF-A0A7R9VPI7-F1
#
_cell.length_a   1.000
_cell.length_b   1.000
_cell.length_c   1.000
_cell.angle_alpha   90.00
_cell.angle_beta   90.00
_cell.angle_gamma   90.00
#
_symmetry.space_group_name_H-M   'P 1'
#
loop_
_entity.id
_entity.type
_entity.pdbx_description
1 polymer ?
#
loop_
_entity_poly.entity_id
_entity_poly.type
_entity_poly.pdbx_seq_one_letter_code
_entity_poly.pdbx_strand_id
1 'polypeptide(L)'
;DNVAAAIKAGGYRTGMTGKWHLQTVDRENYVYSDAVDAIKACGFDFVDGMYSENLFDEYTNSEFSHNMEWVTEEAIKFISGDYTDDDAEKAKPWLLYYNPTVPHLAANVVDALDAVSCRKTADVNNPLPRDPLVKGMTMDLVVNLTLLDGTNVTKQVEPGSCKEYRTSVKDRAGTITANETQDAF
;
A
#
# COMPACT_ATOMS: atom_id res chain seq x y z
N ASP A 1 -15.86 -22.47 -0.66
CA ASP A 1 -15.77 -21.06 -0.23
C ASP A 1 -14.47 -20.78 0.50
N ASN A 2 -13.91 -19.59 0.27
CA ASN A 2 -12.75 -19.08 1.01
C ASN A 2 -13.20 -18.11 2.11
N VAL A 3 -12.26 -17.65 2.94
CA VAL A 3 -12.55 -16.76 4.09
C VAL A 3 -13.22 -15.45 3.65
N ALA A 4 -12.73 -14.81 2.59
CA ALA A 4 -13.30 -13.55 2.10
C ALA A 4 -14.75 -13.73 1.61
N ALA A 5 -15.00 -14.75 0.78
CA ALA A 5 -16.33 -15.06 0.28
C ALA A 5 -17.32 -15.39 1.41
N ALA A 6 -16.90 -16.15 2.42
CA ALA A 6 -17.73 -16.48 3.59
C ALA A 6 -18.08 -15.23 4.42
N ILE A 7 -17.10 -14.34 4.63
CA ILE A 7 -17.30 -13.10 5.39
C ILE A 7 -18.21 -12.12 4.62
N LYS A 8 -18.02 -12.00 3.29
CA LYS A 8 -18.89 -11.23 2.40
C LYS A 8 -20.34 -11.73 2.45
N ALA A 9 -20.56 -13.05 2.42
CA ALA A 9 -21.89 -13.64 2.55
C ALA A 9 -22.55 -13.31 3.91
N GLY A 10 -21.75 -13.03 4.94
CA GLY A 10 -22.20 -12.54 6.25
C GLY A 10 -22.56 -11.04 6.29
N GLY A 11 -22.50 -10.33 5.15
CA GLY A 11 -22.86 -8.91 5.06
C GLY A 11 -21.73 -7.93 5.37
N TYR A 12 -20.48 -8.41 5.47
CA TYR A 12 -19.31 -7.55 5.61
C TYR A 12 -18.87 -7.04 4.24
N ARG A 13 -18.28 -5.85 4.23
CA ARG A 13 -17.43 -5.41 3.11
C ARG A 13 -16.10 -6.13 3.15
N THR A 14 -15.56 -6.46 1.98
CA THR A 14 -14.30 -7.18 1.86
C THR A 14 -13.32 -6.44 0.96
N GLY A 15 -12.11 -6.22 1.45
CA GLY A 15 -11.07 -5.46 0.76
C GLY A 15 -9.77 -6.26 0.64
N MET A 16 -9.04 -6.04 -0.45
CA MET A 16 -7.69 -6.57 -0.66
C MET A 16 -6.76 -5.44 -1.12
N THR A 17 -5.60 -5.34 -0.46
CA THR A 17 -4.52 -4.43 -0.82
C THR A 17 -3.18 -5.12 -0.57
N GLY A 18 -2.16 -4.78 -1.36
CA GLY A 18 -0.84 -5.40 -1.29
C GLY A 18 -0.73 -6.67 -2.13
N LYS A 19 0.08 -7.64 -1.72
CA LYS A 19 0.43 -8.82 -2.52
C LYS A 19 -0.66 -9.88 -2.51
N TRP A 20 -1.02 -10.39 -3.69
CA TRP A 20 -1.92 -11.53 -3.85
C TRP A 20 -1.18 -12.86 -4.01
N HIS A 21 -0.47 -13.06 -5.13
CA HIS A 21 0.37 -14.26 -5.40
C HIS A 21 -0.39 -15.60 -5.32
N LEU A 22 -1.66 -15.62 -5.72
CA LEU A 22 -2.48 -16.84 -5.79
C LEU A 22 -3.15 -17.02 -7.17
N GLN A 23 -2.77 -16.23 -8.16
CA GLN A 23 -3.29 -16.32 -9.52
C GLN A 23 -2.17 -16.53 -10.53
N THR A 24 -2.47 -17.25 -11.61
CA THR A 24 -1.58 -17.28 -12.77
C THR A 24 -1.64 -15.94 -13.48
N VAL A 25 -0.48 -15.32 -13.68
CA VAL A 25 -0.36 -14.04 -14.38
C VAL A 25 0.23 -14.31 -15.76
N ASP A 26 -0.51 -13.98 -16.82
CA ASP A 26 0.08 -13.83 -18.15
C ASP A 26 0.96 -12.58 -18.14
N ARG A 27 2.27 -12.79 -18.22
CA ARG A 27 3.28 -11.75 -18.04
C ARG A 27 3.40 -10.87 -19.28
N GLU A 28 3.23 -11.46 -20.46
CA GLU A 28 3.37 -10.76 -21.74
C GLU A 28 2.15 -9.88 -22.01
N ASN A 29 0.99 -10.29 -21.52
CA ASN A 29 -0.28 -9.61 -21.72
C ASN A 29 -0.90 -9.12 -20.40
N TYR A 30 -0.08 -8.73 -19.42
CA TYR A 30 -0.58 -8.30 -18.12
C TYR A 30 -1.45 -7.04 -18.24
N VAL A 31 -2.67 -7.13 -17.72
CA VAL A 31 -3.60 -6.01 -17.55
C VAL A 31 -4.01 -5.93 -16.09
N TYR A 32 -3.73 -4.81 -15.44
CA TYR A 32 -4.01 -4.62 -14.00
C TYR A 32 -5.49 -4.82 -13.66
N SER A 33 -6.42 -4.31 -14.50
CA SER A 33 -7.86 -4.46 -14.27
C SER A 33 -8.31 -5.92 -14.28
N ASP A 34 -7.74 -6.74 -15.16
CA ASP A 34 -8.11 -8.16 -15.28
C ASP A 34 -7.67 -8.93 -14.03
N ALA A 35 -6.48 -8.61 -13.51
CA ALA A 35 -5.99 -9.13 -12.24
C ALA A 35 -6.85 -8.68 -11.04
N VAL A 36 -7.29 -7.42 -11.03
CA VAL A 36 -8.22 -6.89 -10.02
C VAL A 36 -9.54 -7.65 -10.05
N ASP A 37 -10.12 -7.87 -11.22
CA ASP A 37 -11.40 -8.54 -11.38
C ASP A 37 -11.34 -10.03 -11.00
N ALA A 38 -10.23 -10.70 -11.31
CA ALA A 38 -9.98 -12.07 -10.87
C ALA A 38 -9.96 -12.19 -9.33
N ILE A 39 -9.35 -11.22 -8.63
CA ILE A 39 -9.35 -11.20 -7.16
C ILE A 39 -10.73 -10.85 -6.61
N LYS A 40 -11.46 -9.91 -7.21
CA LYS A 40 -12.84 -9.60 -6.80
C LYS A 40 -13.75 -10.83 -6.90
N ALA A 41 -13.58 -11.64 -7.95
CA ALA A 41 -14.28 -12.91 -8.12
C ALA A 41 -14.00 -13.92 -6.98
N CYS A 42 -12.88 -13.76 -6.26
CA CYS A 42 -12.56 -14.56 -5.07
C CYS A 42 -13.30 -14.10 -3.80
N GLY A 43 -14.23 -13.14 -3.88
CA GLY A 43 -15.05 -12.72 -2.74
C GLY A 43 -14.59 -11.42 -2.08
N PHE A 44 -13.87 -10.56 -2.82
CA PHE A 44 -13.53 -9.19 -2.40
C PHE A 44 -14.43 -8.18 -3.13
N ASP A 45 -14.95 -7.18 -2.41
CA ASP A 45 -15.71 -6.06 -2.98
C ASP A 45 -14.77 -4.98 -3.53
N PHE A 46 -13.66 -4.77 -2.83
CA PHE A 46 -12.64 -3.78 -3.16
C PHE A 46 -11.29 -4.46 -3.35
N VAL A 47 -10.62 -4.14 -4.45
CA VAL A 47 -9.25 -4.56 -4.74
C VAL A 47 -8.56 -3.38 -5.40
N ASP A 48 -7.55 -2.83 -4.74
CA ASP A 48 -6.68 -1.77 -5.25
C ASP A 48 -5.35 -1.80 -4.48
N GLY A 49 -4.35 -1.00 -4.84
CA GLY A 49 -3.06 -1.04 -4.14
C GLY A 49 -2.39 -2.41 -4.27
N MET A 50 -2.65 -3.13 -5.37
CA MET A 50 -2.45 -4.58 -5.47
C MET A 50 -1.20 -4.96 -6.28
N TYR A 51 -0.49 -5.98 -5.81
CA TYR A 51 0.57 -6.67 -6.55
C TYR A 51 0.12 -8.08 -6.88
N SER A 52 0.06 -8.41 -8.17
CA SER A 52 -0.31 -9.76 -8.60
C SER A 52 0.73 -10.81 -8.21
N GLU A 53 2.03 -10.43 -8.21
CA GLU A 53 3.16 -11.32 -8.02
C GLU A 53 4.33 -10.67 -7.24
N ASN A 54 5.40 -11.42 -6.96
CA ASN A 54 6.73 -10.92 -6.64
C ASN A 54 7.22 -9.88 -7.64
N LEU A 55 8.02 -8.93 -7.16
CA LEU A 55 8.54 -7.79 -7.94
C LEU A 55 9.86 -8.10 -8.70
N PHE A 56 10.20 -9.38 -8.92
CA PHE A 56 11.46 -9.80 -9.56
C PHE A 56 11.24 -10.45 -10.92
N ASP A 57 12.02 -9.94 -11.88
CA ASP A 57 12.20 -10.36 -13.28
C ASP A 57 11.07 -10.03 -14.26
N GLU A 58 11.35 -9.06 -15.15
CA GLU A 58 10.53 -8.62 -16.30
C GLU A 58 9.19 -7.91 -15.98
N TYR A 59 8.67 -8.03 -14.76
CA TYR A 59 7.35 -7.51 -14.34
C TYR A 59 7.26 -6.01 -14.12
N THR A 60 8.41 -5.39 -13.93
CA THR A 60 8.53 -3.96 -13.90
C THR A 60 9.52 -3.66 -15.01
N ASN A 61 9.09 -2.92 -16.04
CA ASN A 61 10.04 -1.93 -16.53
C ASN A 61 10.56 -1.22 -15.25
N SER A 62 11.82 -0.82 -15.16
CA SER A 62 12.44 -0.28 -13.93
C SER A 62 11.71 0.90 -13.26
N GLU A 63 10.54 1.27 -13.78
CA GLU A 63 9.62 2.30 -13.37
C GLU A 63 8.71 1.92 -12.19
N PHE A 64 8.63 0.66 -11.73
CA PHE A 64 7.82 0.30 -10.56
C PHE A 64 8.55 -0.65 -9.58
N SER A 65 8.25 -0.54 -8.28
CA SER A 65 8.85 -1.31 -7.18
C SER A 65 7.94 -1.25 -5.94
N HIS A 66 8.41 -1.65 -4.77
CA HIS A 66 7.69 -1.55 -3.50
C HIS A 66 7.17 -0.12 -3.27
N ASN A 67 5.87 0.09 -3.44
CA ASN A 67 5.21 1.38 -3.18
C ASN A 67 4.22 1.19 -2.04
N MET A 68 4.76 1.16 -0.81
CA MET A 68 3.93 0.98 0.38
C MET A 68 3.09 2.21 0.69
N GLU A 69 3.46 3.39 0.18
CA GLU A 69 2.66 4.60 0.30
C GLU A 69 1.32 4.45 -0.44
N TRP A 70 1.35 3.95 -1.68
CA TRP A 70 0.14 3.67 -2.48
C TRP A 70 -0.73 2.57 -1.84
N VAL A 71 -0.10 1.45 -1.47
CA VAL A 71 -0.80 0.31 -0.84
C VAL A 71 -1.51 0.75 0.44
N THR A 72 -0.85 1.60 1.24
CA THR A 72 -1.41 2.11 2.50
C THR A 72 -2.54 3.11 2.25
N GLU A 73 -2.43 3.99 1.25
CA GLU A 73 -3.52 4.92 0.91
C GLU A 73 -4.78 4.17 0.48
N GLU A 74 -4.66 3.16 -0.40
CA GLU A 74 -5.81 2.37 -0.85
C GLU A 74 -6.43 1.55 0.30
N ALA A 75 -5.61 1.07 1.24
CA ALA A 75 -6.10 0.42 2.45
C ALA A 75 -6.91 1.37 3.34
N ILE A 76 -6.42 2.60 3.53
CA ILE A 76 -7.12 3.64 4.29
C ILE A 76 -8.44 4.00 3.60
N LYS A 77 -8.44 4.18 2.28
CA LYS A 77 -9.64 4.45 1.47
C LYS A 77 -10.69 3.34 1.61
N PHE A 78 -10.27 2.08 1.67
CA PHE A 78 -11.20 0.98 1.96
C PHE A 78 -11.79 1.07 3.37
N ILE A 79 -10.94 1.29 4.38
CA ILE A 79 -11.34 1.37 5.79
C ILE A 79 -12.30 2.54 6.02
N SER A 80 -12.01 3.71 5.47
CA SER A 80 -12.88 4.90 5.56
C SER A 80 -14.17 4.74 4.76
N GLY A 81 -14.16 3.87 3.74
CA GLY A 81 -15.28 3.67 2.83
C GLY A 81 -15.32 4.69 1.68
N ASP A 82 -14.25 5.47 1.47
CA ASP A 82 -14.17 6.51 0.43
C ASP A 82 -14.08 5.94 -1.00
N TYR A 83 -14.10 4.61 -1.16
CA TYR A 83 -14.18 3.95 -2.46
C TYR A 83 -15.61 3.88 -3.02
N THR A 84 -16.63 4.27 -2.24
CA THR A 84 -18.04 4.26 -2.64
C THR A 84 -18.77 5.48 -2.08
N ASP A 85 -19.84 5.91 -2.74
CA ASP A 85 -20.73 6.98 -2.26
C ASP A 85 -21.92 6.44 -1.45
N ASP A 86 -22.06 5.12 -1.32
CA ASP A 86 -23.17 4.48 -0.58
C ASP A 86 -22.89 4.45 0.93
N ASP A 87 -23.61 5.29 1.69
CA ASP A 87 -23.51 5.36 3.15
C ASP A 87 -23.89 4.06 3.86
N ALA A 88 -24.82 3.26 3.29
CA ALA A 88 -25.19 1.97 3.85
C ALA A 88 -24.05 0.96 3.68
N GLU A 89 -23.34 1.00 2.55
CA GLU A 89 -22.11 0.23 2.40
C GLU A 89 -21.06 0.68 3.41
N LYS A 90 -20.75 1.98 3.52
CA LYS A 90 -19.76 2.52 4.46
C LYS A 90 -20.01 2.09 5.91
N ALA A 91 -21.27 1.93 6.31
CA ALA A 91 -21.65 1.52 7.66
C ALA A 91 -21.43 0.03 7.96
N LYS A 92 -21.27 -0.83 6.94
CA LYS A 92 -21.04 -2.27 7.15
C LYS A 92 -19.71 -2.52 7.85
N PRO A 93 -19.63 -3.57 8.71
CA PRO A 93 -18.34 -4.05 9.20
C PRO A 93 -17.50 -4.57 8.03
N TRP A 94 -16.18 -4.64 8.20
CA TRP A 94 -15.27 -4.93 7.11
C TRP A 94 -14.20 -5.96 7.47
N LEU A 95 -13.70 -6.64 6.43
CA LEU A 95 -12.47 -7.42 6.43
C LEU A 95 -11.53 -6.81 5.40
N LEU A 96 -10.30 -6.50 5.80
CA LEU A 96 -9.23 -6.09 4.90
C LEU A 96 -8.11 -7.13 4.93
N TYR A 97 -7.81 -7.70 3.76
CA TYR A 97 -6.56 -8.41 3.54
C TYR A 97 -5.49 -7.41 3.12
N TYR A 98 -4.59 -7.07 4.04
CA TYR A 98 -3.48 -6.16 3.82
C TYR A 98 -2.17 -6.95 3.86
N ASN A 99 -1.50 -7.10 2.71
CA ASN A 99 -0.29 -7.92 2.59
C ASN A 99 0.88 -7.10 2.03
N PRO A 100 1.77 -6.55 2.88
CA PRO A 100 2.92 -5.78 2.42
C PRO A 100 3.94 -6.68 1.68
N THR A 101 4.61 -6.12 0.68
CA THR A 101 5.66 -6.83 -0.08
C THR A 101 7.05 -6.67 0.54
N VAL A 102 7.31 -5.61 1.32
CA VAL A 102 8.58 -5.40 2.04
C VAL A 102 8.65 -6.31 3.28
N PRO A 103 9.79 -6.93 3.63
CA PRO A 103 11.12 -6.79 3.03
C PRO A 103 11.46 -7.91 2.04
N HIS A 104 10.48 -8.46 1.31
CA HIS A 104 10.75 -9.56 0.40
C HIS A 104 11.85 -9.16 -0.59
N LEU A 105 12.84 -10.04 -0.77
CA LEU A 105 14.03 -9.78 -1.57
C LEU A 105 13.75 -9.50 -3.04
N ALA A 106 12.51 -9.64 -3.48
CA ALA A 106 12.10 -9.50 -4.86
C ALA A 106 11.96 -8.04 -5.31
N ALA A 107 12.44 -7.06 -4.58
CA ALA A 107 12.88 -5.77 -5.13
C ALA A 107 13.86 -5.16 -4.11
N ASN A 108 14.90 -4.47 -4.59
CA ASN A 108 15.78 -3.77 -3.67
C ASN A 108 14.99 -2.65 -3.00
N VAL A 109 14.85 -2.72 -1.67
CA VAL A 109 14.13 -1.72 -0.88
C VAL A 109 14.77 -0.34 -1.03
N VAL A 110 16.09 -0.27 -1.17
CA VAL A 110 16.78 1.01 -1.41
C VAL A 110 16.36 1.61 -2.75
N ASP A 111 16.32 0.80 -3.81
CA ASP A 111 15.88 1.28 -5.14
C ASP A 111 14.39 1.66 -5.14
N ALA A 112 13.56 0.95 -4.39
CA ALA A 112 12.16 1.32 -4.19
C ALA A 112 12.01 2.71 -3.55
N LEU A 113 12.90 3.05 -2.61
CA LEU A 113 12.91 4.33 -1.91
C LEU A 113 13.55 5.46 -2.74
N ASP A 114 14.58 5.16 -3.55
CA ASP A 114 15.42 6.17 -4.22
C ASP A 114 15.15 6.33 -5.72
N ALA A 115 14.90 5.24 -6.43
CA ALA A 115 14.88 5.23 -7.90
C ALA A 115 13.46 5.33 -8.48
N VAL A 116 12.44 4.96 -7.72
CA VAL A 116 11.06 4.85 -8.20
C VAL A 116 10.19 5.97 -7.62
N SER A 117 9.31 6.58 -8.42
CA SER A 117 8.35 7.56 -7.93
C SER A 117 7.23 6.89 -7.11
N CYS A 118 6.75 7.55 -6.06
CA CYS A 118 5.57 7.12 -5.29
C CYS A 118 4.27 7.12 -6.09
N ARG A 119 4.28 7.67 -7.31
CA ARG A 119 3.12 7.66 -8.22
C ARG A 119 3.07 6.43 -9.10
N LYS A 120 4.15 5.66 -9.18
CA LYS A 120 4.19 4.45 -10.00
C LYS A 120 3.47 3.32 -9.27
N THR A 121 2.64 2.59 -9.99
CA THR A 121 1.80 1.49 -9.48
C THR A 121 2.00 0.25 -10.35
N ALA A 122 1.34 -0.84 -9.98
CA ALA A 122 1.27 -2.04 -10.82
C ALA A 122 0.44 -1.82 -12.11
N ASP A 123 -0.32 -0.72 -12.20
CA ASP A 123 -0.94 -0.26 -13.44
C ASP A 123 0.01 0.70 -14.18
N VAL A 124 1.00 0.12 -14.86
CA VAL A 124 2.13 0.86 -15.46
C VAL A 124 1.71 1.95 -16.45
N ASN A 125 0.53 1.80 -17.06
CA ASN A 125 -0.02 2.74 -18.04
C ASN A 125 -0.84 3.87 -17.40
N ASN A 126 -1.15 3.76 -16.11
CA ASN A 126 -2.00 4.70 -15.38
C ASN A 126 -1.39 5.04 -14.01
N PRO A 127 -0.28 5.80 -13.97
CA PRO A 127 0.32 6.23 -12.72
C PRO A 127 -0.63 7.14 -11.93
N LEU A 128 -0.42 7.22 -10.61
CA LEU A 128 -1.20 8.11 -9.75
C LEU A 128 -1.04 9.57 -10.20
N PRO A 129 -2.12 10.37 -10.20
CA PRO A 129 -2.06 11.78 -10.60
C PRO A 129 -1.29 12.65 -9.58
N ARG A 130 -1.13 12.15 -8.35
CA ARG A 130 -0.44 12.80 -7.24
C ARG A 130 0.27 11.76 -6.37
N ASP A 131 1.15 12.22 -5.50
CA ASP A 131 1.73 11.37 -4.47
C ASP A 131 0.61 10.83 -3.56
N PRO A 132 0.76 9.61 -3.02
CA PRO A 132 -0.16 9.08 -2.04
C PRO A 132 -0.27 10.00 -0.82
N LEU A 133 -1.46 10.12 -0.23
CA LEU A 133 -1.72 10.99 0.90
C LEU A 133 -2.03 10.17 2.15
N VAL A 134 -0.99 9.86 2.92
CA VAL A 134 -1.07 9.01 4.11
C VAL A 134 -0.53 9.78 5.31
N LYS A 135 -1.42 10.06 6.27
CA LYS A 135 -1.08 10.77 7.51
C LYS A 135 -0.01 10.02 8.31
N GLY A 136 1.08 10.70 8.63
CA GLY A 136 2.23 10.09 9.32
C GLY A 136 3.17 9.30 8.40
N MET A 137 2.89 9.28 7.08
CA MET A 137 3.84 8.86 6.07
C MET A 137 4.15 10.03 5.15
N THR A 138 3.29 10.31 4.17
CA THR A 138 3.51 11.30 3.11
C THR A 138 2.76 12.61 3.33
N MET A 139 1.95 12.69 4.40
CA MET A 139 1.32 13.90 4.88
C MET A 139 1.77 14.22 6.30
N ASP A 140 1.88 15.51 6.57
CA ASP A 140 2.23 16.04 7.88
C ASP A 140 1.35 15.42 8.98
N LEU A 141 2.01 14.79 9.94
CA LEU A 141 1.39 14.54 11.24
C LEU A 141 1.57 15.79 12.09
N VAL A 142 0.53 16.63 12.10
CA VAL A 142 0.46 17.76 13.04
C VAL A 142 -0.11 17.25 14.36
N VAL A 143 0.71 17.28 15.41
CA VAL A 143 0.27 16.99 16.78
C VAL A 143 0.13 18.30 17.52
N ASN A 144 -1.08 18.54 18.04
CA ASN A 144 -1.33 19.63 18.99
C ASN A 144 -1.13 19.08 20.40
N LEU A 145 -0.09 19.57 21.07
CA LEU A 145 0.22 19.24 22.45
C LEU A 145 -0.21 20.42 23.33
N THR A 146 -0.99 20.15 24.36
CA THR A 146 -1.18 21.10 25.45
C THR A 146 -0.18 20.75 26.54
N LEU A 147 0.78 21.65 26.77
CA LEU A 147 1.75 21.52 27.85
C LEU A 147 1.06 21.67 29.21
N LEU A 148 1.72 21.21 30.27
CA LEU A 148 1.18 21.25 31.63
C LEU A 148 0.89 22.67 32.14
N ASP A 149 1.52 23.69 31.53
CA ASP A 149 1.27 25.11 31.81
C ASP A 149 0.09 25.71 31.02
N GLY A 150 -0.61 24.89 30.22
CA GLY A 150 -1.72 25.31 29.37
C GLY A 150 -1.30 25.86 28.00
N THR A 151 0.00 25.90 27.70
CA THR A 151 0.49 26.34 26.39
C THR A 151 0.17 25.30 25.31
N ASN A 152 -0.44 25.74 24.22
CA ASN A 152 -0.63 24.88 23.04
C ASN A 152 0.59 24.98 22.13
N VAL A 153 1.21 23.83 21.87
CA VAL A 153 2.33 23.67 20.93
C VAL A 153 1.87 22.80 19.79
N THR A 154 1.90 23.36 18.59
CA THR A 154 1.74 22.61 17.35
C THR A 154 3.11 22.14 16.88
N LYS A 155 3.31 20.82 16.82
CA LYS A 155 4.53 20.23 16.29
C LYS A 155 4.21 19.43 15.03
N GLN A 156 4.91 19.72 13.94
CA GLN A 156 5.00 18.79 12.82
C GLN A 156 5.92 17.65 13.21
N VAL A 157 5.41 16.43 13.18
CA VAL A 157 6.10 15.25 13.70
C VAL A 157 6.57 14.34 12.57
N GLU A 158 5.94 14.41 11.40
CA GLU A 158 6.19 13.51 10.26
C GLU A 158 6.14 14.28 8.93
N PRO A 159 6.78 13.75 7.88
CA PRO A 159 7.08 14.49 6.66
C PRO A 159 5.87 14.87 5.81
N GLY A 160 5.99 16.00 5.11
CA GLY A 160 4.92 16.61 4.31
C GLY A 160 4.89 16.18 2.84
N SER A 161 5.80 15.30 2.43
CA SER A 161 5.89 14.77 1.07
C SER A 161 6.39 13.33 1.04
N CYS A 162 6.13 12.63 -0.06
CA CYS A 162 6.61 11.25 -0.21
C CYS A 162 8.13 11.14 -0.21
N LYS A 163 8.83 12.12 -0.81
CA LYS A 163 10.31 12.14 -0.82
C LYS A 163 10.88 12.26 0.60
N GLU A 164 10.31 13.14 1.41
CA GLU A 164 10.74 13.32 2.81
C GLU A 164 10.40 12.08 3.65
N TYR A 165 9.24 11.45 3.41
CA TYR A 165 8.89 10.17 4.02
C TYR A 165 9.94 9.10 3.77
N ARG A 166 10.25 8.83 2.51
CA ARG A 166 11.23 7.82 2.12
C ARG A 166 12.62 8.11 2.66
N THR A 167 13.01 9.39 2.68
CA THR A 167 14.25 9.83 3.34
C THR A 167 14.23 9.48 4.83
N SER A 168 13.14 9.80 5.54
CA SER A 168 12.99 9.47 6.97
C SER A 168 13.02 7.95 7.24
N VAL A 169 12.46 7.14 6.34
CA VAL A 169 12.49 5.67 6.45
C VAL A 169 13.93 5.18 6.39
N LYS A 170 14.73 5.68 5.45
CA LYS A 170 16.15 5.35 5.34
C LYS A 170 16.94 5.81 6.56
N ASP A 171 16.71 7.04 7.01
CA ASP A 171 17.40 7.59 8.19
C ASP A 171 17.13 6.74 9.44
N ARG A 172 15.90 6.24 9.61
CA ARG A 172 15.53 5.31 10.70
C ARG A 172 16.09 3.91 10.49
N ALA A 173 16.19 3.42 9.26
CA ALA A 173 16.77 2.12 8.94
C ALA A 173 18.31 2.11 9.13
N GLY A 174 18.95 3.28 9.12
CA GLY A 174 20.40 3.42 9.30
C GLY A 174 21.20 2.99 8.07
N THR A 175 22.43 2.54 8.27
CA THR A 175 23.34 2.11 7.18
C THR A 175 23.16 0.66 6.76
N ILE A 176 22.15 -0.05 7.28
CA ILE A 176 21.87 -1.43 6.91
C ILE A 176 21.21 -1.41 5.52
N THR A 177 22.04 -1.38 4.49
CA THR A 177 21.61 -1.50 3.11
C THR A 177 21.39 -2.98 2.82
N ALA A 178 20.12 -3.39 2.69
CA ALA A 178 19.64 -4.67 2.14
C ALA A 178 20.42 -5.96 2.51
N ASN A 179 19.77 -6.85 3.26
CA ASN A 179 20.08 -8.30 3.37
C ASN A 179 21.19 -8.76 4.32
N GLU A 180 21.74 -7.91 5.19
CA GLU A 180 22.79 -8.34 6.16
C GLU A 180 22.31 -9.32 7.25
N THR A 181 21.03 -9.69 7.30
CA THR A 181 20.50 -10.66 8.27
C THR A 181 20.45 -12.11 7.77
N GLN A 182 20.91 -12.40 6.55
CA GLN A 182 20.90 -13.79 6.06
C GLN A 182 21.93 -14.70 6.77
N ASP A 183 22.88 -14.12 7.52
CA ASP A 183 23.83 -14.87 8.35
C ASP A 183 23.42 -14.99 9.83
N ALA A 184 22.21 -14.56 10.20
CA ALA A 184 21.77 -14.46 11.60
C ALA A 184 20.69 -15.49 12.04
N PHE A 185 20.32 -16.46 11.20
CA PHE A 185 19.40 -17.56 11.56
C PHE A 185 19.86 -18.92 11.03
#